data_AF-A0A377B0Y1-F1
#
_entry.id   AF-A0A377B0Y1-F1
#
_cell.length_a   1.000
_cell.length_b   1.000
_cell.length_c   1.000
_cell.angle_alpha   90.00
_cell.angle_beta   90.00
_cell.angle_gamma   90.00
#
_symmetry.space_group_name_H-M   'P 1'
#
loop_
_entity.id
_entity.type
_entity.pdbx_description
1 polymer ?
#
loop_
_entity_poly.entity_id
_entity_poly.type
_entity_poly.pdbx_seq_one_letter_code
_entity_poly.pdbx_strand_id
1 'polypeptide(L)'
;MTQPLFLIGPRGCGKTTVGMALADSLNRRFVDTDQWLQSQLNMTVAEIVEREEWAGFRAKRNGGAGSGNCAIHRYRYRRALF
;
A
#
# COMPACT_ATOMS: atom_id res chain seq x y z
N MET A 1 22.30 -5.31 -4.39
CA MET A 1 21.29 -4.39 -3.81
C MET A 1 19.90 -4.85 -4.25
N THR A 2 18.97 -5.08 -3.32
CA THR A 2 17.61 -5.53 -3.64
C THR A 2 16.62 -4.37 -3.53
N GLN A 3 16.22 -3.81 -4.66
CA GLN A 3 15.24 -2.73 -4.72
C GLN A 3 13.82 -3.26 -4.38
N PRO A 4 12.96 -2.43 -3.76
CA PRO A 4 11.54 -2.74 -3.56
C PRO A 4 10.78 -2.74 -4.89
N LEU A 5 9.79 -3.62 -5.02
CA LEU A 5 8.91 -3.69 -6.19
C LEU A 5 7.55 -3.09 -5.85
N PHE A 6 7.03 -2.22 -6.71
CA PHE A 6 5.72 -1.57 -6.50
C PHE A 6 4.71 -2.05 -7.53
N LEU A 7 3.58 -2.59 -7.07
CA LEU A 7 2.45 -2.97 -7.91
C LEU A 7 1.42 -1.84 -7.92
N ILE A 8 1.22 -1.24 -9.11
CA ILE A 8 0.32 -0.11 -9.34
C ILE A 8 -0.78 -0.52 -10.32
N GLY A 9 -2.02 -0.09 -10.07
CA GLY A 9 -3.16 -0.35 -10.96
C GLY A 9 -4.53 -0.20 -10.27
N PRO A 10 -5.64 -0.31 -11.01
CA PRO A 10 -6.99 -0.14 -10.48
C PRO A 10 -7.42 -1.23 -9.49
N ARG A 11 -8.43 -1.00 -8.65
CA ARG A 11 -8.98 -2.06 -7.77
C ARG A 11 -9.51 -3.22 -8.63
N GLY A 12 -9.38 -4.45 -8.15
CA GLY A 12 -9.87 -5.64 -8.85
C GLY A 12 -8.93 -6.23 -9.92
N CYS A 13 -7.88 -5.54 -10.36
CA CYS A 13 -6.98 -6.07 -11.41
C CYS A 13 -5.97 -7.14 -10.95
N GLY A 14 -6.23 -7.83 -9.83
CA GLY A 14 -5.40 -8.97 -9.39
C GLY A 14 -4.06 -8.66 -8.72
N LYS A 15 -3.71 -7.39 -8.43
CA LYS A 15 -2.42 -7.02 -7.79
C LYS A 15 -2.08 -7.76 -6.50
N THR A 16 -3.08 -8.07 -5.68
CA THR A 16 -2.86 -8.83 -4.45
C THR A 16 -2.47 -10.26 -4.78
N THR A 17 -3.23 -10.91 -5.66
CA THR A 17 -2.97 -12.28 -6.11
C THR A 17 -1.59 -12.41 -6.75
N VAL A 18 -1.28 -11.54 -7.72
CA VAL A 18 0.03 -11.53 -8.40
C VAL A 18 1.15 -11.16 -7.43
N GLY A 19 0.94 -10.19 -6.55
CA GLY A 19 1.96 -9.74 -5.60
C GLY A 19 2.33 -10.77 -4.54
N MET A 20 1.36 -11.55 -4.05
CA MET A 20 1.62 -12.67 -3.15
C MET A 20 2.42 -13.77 -3.86
N ALA A 21 1.96 -14.22 -5.04
CA ALA A 21 2.69 -15.23 -5.81
C ALA A 21 4.11 -14.80 -6.18
N LEU A 22 4.30 -13.52 -6.53
CA LEU A 22 5.62 -12.95 -6.84
C LEU A 22 6.50 -12.84 -5.60
N ALA A 23 5.91 -12.54 -4.44
CA ALA A 23 6.64 -12.46 -3.17
C ALA A 23 7.14 -13.85 -2.77
N ASP A 24 6.30 -14.88 -2.87
CA ASP A 24 6.67 -16.27 -2.60
C ASP A 24 7.79 -16.73 -3.55
N SER A 25 7.66 -16.44 -4.85
CA SER A 25 8.64 -16.83 -5.87
C SER A 25 10.01 -16.17 -5.68
N LEU A 26 10.03 -14.95 -5.14
CA LEU A 26 11.26 -14.17 -4.92
C LEU A 26 11.78 -14.27 -3.47
N ASN A 27 11.13 -15.07 -2.62
CA ASN A 27 11.38 -15.15 -1.18
C ASN A 27 11.39 -13.76 -0.52
N ARG A 28 10.37 -12.96 -0.81
CA ARG A 28 10.18 -11.58 -0.34
C ARG A 28 8.91 -11.46 0.48
N ARG A 29 8.79 -10.37 1.22
CA ARG A 29 7.54 -10.05 1.90
C ARG A 29 6.61 -9.29 0.96
N PHE A 30 5.34 -9.67 0.95
CA PHE A 30 4.28 -8.85 0.36
C PHE A 30 3.74 -7.88 1.42
N VAL A 31 3.64 -6.59 1.07
CA VAL A 31 3.15 -5.52 1.96
C VAL A 31 2.05 -4.74 1.24
N ASP A 32 0.84 -4.76 1.80
CA ASP A 32 -0.22 -3.83 1.40
C ASP A 32 -0.01 -2.50 2.14
N THR A 33 0.26 -1.42 1.40
CA THR A 33 0.60 -0.13 2.02
C THR A 33 -0.58 0.48 2.76
N ASP A 34 -1.81 0.17 2.39
CA ASP A 34 -2.99 0.65 3.11
C ASP A 34 -3.13 -0.06 4.46
N GLN A 35 -2.85 -1.38 4.51
CA GLN A 35 -2.86 -2.12 5.78
C GLN A 35 -1.73 -1.69 6.70
N TRP A 36 -0.53 -1.49 6.14
CA TRP A 36 0.61 -0.96 6.88
C TRP A 36 0.30 0.41 7.46
N LEU A 37 -0.32 1.31 6.68
CA LEU A 37 -0.65 2.65 7.17
C LEU A 37 -1.69 2.62 8.29
N GLN A 38 -2.71 1.76 8.17
CA GLN A 38 -3.72 1.59 9.22
C GLN A 38 -3.13 1.03 10.51
N SER A 39 -2.16 0.11 10.43
CA SER A 39 -1.50 -0.43 11.63
C SER A 39 -0.59 0.61 12.30
N GLN A 40 0.05 1.50 11.54
CA GLN A 40 0.89 2.57 12.09
C GLN A 40 0.06 3.66 12.77
N LEU A 41 -1.10 4.01 12.21
CA LEU A 41 -1.94 5.10 12.73
C LEU A 41 -2.97 4.62 13.74
N ASN A 42 -3.16 3.30 13.85
CA ASN A 42 -4.22 2.68 14.65
C ASN A 42 -5.60 3.28 14.34
N MET A 43 -5.81 3.63 13.05
CA MET A 43 -7.00 4.24 12.48
C MET A 43 -7.33 3.56 11.16
N THR A 44 -8.62 3.40 10.90
CA THR A 44 -9.15 2.96 9.62
C THR A 44 -9.00 4.04 8.56
N VAL A 45 -9.05 3.64 7.28
CA VAL A 45 -9.08 4.60 6.16
C VAL A 45 -10.26 5.57 6.30
N ALA A 46 -11.41 5.09 6.79
CA ALA A 46 -12.60 5.91 6.98
C ALA A 46 -12.35 7.03 8.00
N GLU A 47 -11.77 6.71 9.16
CA GLU A 47 -11.46 7.70 10.21
C GLU A 47 -10.43 8.74 9.75
N ILE A 48 -9.44 8.33 8.96
CA ILE A 48 -8.44 9.25 8.40
C ILE A 48 -9.09 10.21 7.41
N VAL A 49 -9.95 9.68 6.52
CA VAL A 49 -10.65 10.48 5.51
C VAL A 49 -11.71 11.37 6.15
N GLU A 50 -12.37 10.94 7.23
CA GLU A 50 -13.32 11.77 7.97
C GLU A 50 -12.63 12.98 8.63
N ARG A 51 -11.41 12.80 9.15
CA ARG A 51 -10.67 13.87 9.84
C ARG A 51 -9.88 14.79 8.93
N GLU A 52 -9.27 14.26 7.88
CA GLU A 52 -8.27 14.98 7.06
C GLU A 52 -8.54 14.89 5.56
N GLU A 53 -9.72 14.38 5.20
CA GLU A 53 -10.12 14.11 3.84
C GLU A 53 -9.15 13.17 3.10
N TRP A 54 -9.38 12.99 1.81
CA TRP A 54 -8.48 12.23 0.96
C TRP A 54 -7.09 12.87 0.84
N ALA A 55 -6.97 14.17 1.09
CA ALA A 55 -5.69 14.88 1.04
C ALA A 55 -4.75 14.40 2.15
N GLY A 56 -5.23 14.35 3.41
CA GLY A 56 -4.45 13.84 4.54
C GLY A 56 -4.08 12.37 4.39
N PHE A 57 -5.01 11.54 3.93
CA PHE A 57 -4.72 10.13 3.62
C PHE A 57 -3.59 9.98 2.59
N ARG A 58 -3.59 10.78 1.52
CA ARG A 58 -2.54 10.76 0.49
C ARG A 58 -1.20 11.25 1.02
N ALA A 59 -1.19 12.30 1.83
CA ALA A 59 0.04 12.83 2.43
C ALA A 59 0.71 11.78 3.34
N LYS A 60 -0.07 11.12 4.21
CA LYS A 60 0.43 10.07 5.11
C LYS A 60 0.92 8.83 4.37
N ARG A 61 0.24 8.44 3.28
CA ARG A 61 0.68 7.34 2.41
C ARG A 61 2.03 7.63 1.75
N ASN A 62 2.26 8.86 1.33
CA ASN A 62 3.52 9.25 0.68
C ASN A 62 4.69 9.37 1.67
N GLY A 63 4.41 9.58 2.97
CA GLY A 63 5.42 9.82 4.00
C GLY A 63 6.10 8.59 4.60
N GLY A 64 5.69 7.35 4.25
CA GLY A 64 5.98 6.20 5.11
C GLY A 64 6.40 4.87 4.50
N ALA A 65 6.56 4.70 3.19
CA ALA A 65 7.10 3.42 2.65
C ALA A 65 8.64 3.38 2.71
N GLY A 66 9.21 3.61 3.89
CA GLY A 66 10.65 3.64 4.12
C GLY A 66 11.23 2.23 4.29
N SER A 67 11.97 1.79 3.27
CA SER A 67 13.21 1.01 3.38
C SER A 67 13.23 -0.22 4.30
N GLY A 68 12.38 -1.20 4.03
CA GLY A 68 12.69 -2.60 4.32
C GLY A 68 13.18 -3.25 3.04
N ASN A 69 14.50 -3.37 2.84
CA ASN A 69 15.07 -4.08 1.69
C ASN A 69 14.35 -5.44 1.53
N CYS A 70 13.83 -5.72 0.33
CA CYS A 70 13.17 -6.98 -0.03
C CYS A 70 11.65 -7.11 0.22
N ALA A 71 10.85 -6.08 -0.13
CA ALA A 71 9.39 -6.18 -0.11
C ALA A 71 8.72 -5.80 -1.44
N ILE A 72 7.57 -6.44 -1.71
CA ILE A 72 6.65 -6.12 -2.80
C ILE A 72 5.51 -5.30 -2.21
N HIS A 73 5.42 -4.04 -2.60
CA HIS A 73 4.45 -3.09 -2.08
C HIS A 73 3.28 -2.94 -3.06
N ARG A 74 2.06 -3.09 -2.57
CA ARG A 74 0.85 -2.78 -3.34
C ARG A 74 0.37 -1.38 -2.99
N TYR A 75 0.23 -0.51 -3.99
CA TYR A 75 -0.47 0.77 -3.85
C TYR A 75 -1.91 0.65 -4.36
N ARG A 76 -2.90 1.07 -3.55
CA ARG A 76 -4.24 1.35 -4.07
C ARG A 76 -4.29 2.77 -4.62
N TYR A 77 -4.38 2.86 -5.94
CA TYR A 77 -4.77 4.09 -6.61
C TYR A 77 -6.29 4.12 -6.69
N ARG A 78 -6.94 5.03 -5.95
CA ARG A 78 -8.33 5.41 -6.20
C ARG A 78 -8.33 6.88 -6.58
N ARG A 79 -8.52 7.16 -7.88
CA ARG A 79 -9.02 8.45 -8.35
C ARG A 79 -10.40 8.58 -7.69
N ALA A 80 -10.59 9.65 -6.92
CA ALA A 80 -11.82 9.94 -6.17
C ALA A 80 -13.05 9.63 -7.03
N LEU A 81 -14.01 8.87 -6.48
CA LEU A 81 -15.41 8.70 -6.88
C LEU A 81 -16.00 7.66 -5.90
N PHE A 82 -16.30 8.13 -4.68
CA PHE A 82 -17.68 8.17 -4.24
C PHE A 82 -18.07 9.65 -4.26
#